data_AF-A0A925QP48-F1
#
_entry.id   AF-A0A925QP48-F1
#
_cell.length_a   1.000
_cell.length_b   1.000
_cell.length_c   1.000
_cell.angle_alpha   90.00
_cell.angle_beta   90.00
_cell.angle_gamma   90.00
#
_symmetry.space_group_name_H-M   'P 1'
#
loop_
_entity.id
_entity.type
_entity.pdbx_description
1 polymer ?
#
loop_
_entity_poly.entity_id
_entity_poly.type
_entity_poly.pdbx_seq_one_letter_code
_entity_poly.pdbx_strand_id
1 'polypeptide(L)'
;MLVDLPNDVQRATVPAIGSRWTPTPTAYTAAKDVASAFLRDLKRSKRPGILVGGGAYKARAAILAFATLHQLPVFRTWNALDVCPDDHECYAGTVGTYGGPGRNFGIQNTDLLLALGCRLSGRITGGVPESFARGAILYVVDVDAGLLDTKYQPRKGDVNVLCDAGIFMEAMQ
;
A
#
# COMPACT_ATOMS: atom_id res chain seq x y z
N MET A 1 15.38 -11.39 -9.42
CA MET A 1 15.35 -12.56 -10.33
C MET A 1 16.79 -12.99 -10.53
N LEU A 2 17.08 -14.28 -10.36
CA LEU A 2 18.38 -14.86 -10.72
C LEU A 2 18.14 -15.70 -11.97
N VAL A 3 18.95 -15.48 -13.00
CA VAL A 3 18.98 -16.31 -14.20
C VAL A 3 20.35 -16.94 -14.24
N ASP A 4 20.40 -18.26 -14.16
CA ASP A 4 21.64 -19.01 -14.32
C ASP A 4 21.72 -19.54 -15.76
N LEU A 5 22.89 -19.40 -16.38
CA LEU A 5 23.12 -19.73 -17.78
C LEU A 5 24.36 -20.64 -17.90
N PRO A 6 24.18 -21.95 -18.08
CA PRO A 6 25.29 -22.88 -18.30
C PRO A 6 26.18 -22.50 -19.50
N ASN A 7 27.47 -22.79 -19.42
CA ASN A 7 28.46 -22.38 -20.44
C ASN A 7 28.20 -23.01 -21.83
N ASP A 8 27.67 -24.22 -21.87
CA ASP A 8 27.24 -24.90 -23.09
C ASP A 8 26.03 -24.19 -23.73
N VAL A 9 25.05 -23.76 -22.93
CA VAL A 9 23.89 -22.98 -23.40
C VAL A 9 24.32 -21.61 -23.93
N GLN A 10 25.30 -20.97 -23.32
CA GLN A 10 25.84 -19.68 -23.79
C GLN A 10 26.57 -19.79 -25.14
N ARG A 11 27.21 -20.93 -25.42
CA ARG A 11 27.97 -21.16 -26.66
C ARG A 11 27.12 -21.75 -27.78
N ALA A 12 25.89 -22.17 -27.49
CA ALA A 12 25.00 -22.74 -28.48
C ALA A 12 24.62 -21.71 -29.54
N THR A 13 24.64 -22.13 -30.81
CA THR A 13 24.05 -21.33 -31.90
C THR A 13 22.54 -21.52 -31.86
N VAL A 14 21.80 -20.42 -31.70
CA VAL A 14 20.34 -20.43 -31.67
C VAL A 14 19.77 -19.69 -32.89
N PRO A 15 18.60 -20.10 -33.40
CA PRO A 15 17.91 -19.34 -34.44
C PRO A 15 17.52 -17.94 -33.93
N ALA A 16 17.16 -17.05 -34.85
CA ALA A 16 16.69 -15.72 -34.50
C ALA A 16 15.56 -15.81 -33.46
N ILE A 17 15.68 -15.02 -32.39
CA ILE A 17 14.66 -14.97 -31.34
C ILE A 17 13.34 -14.53 -31.99
N GLY A 18 12.32 -15.36 -31.83
CA GLY A 18 10.97 -15.09 -32.32
C GLY A 18 10.24 -14.07 -31.44
N SER A 19 8.96 -14.33 -31.14
CA SER A 19 8.16 -13.43 -30.30
C SER A 19 8.64 -13.43 -28.86
N ARG A 20 8.57 -12.25 -28.23
CA ARG A 20 8.83 -12.07 -26.81
C ARG A 20 7.62 -12.56 -26.02
N TRP A 21 7.85 -13.33 -24.95
CA TRP A 21 6.78 -13.64 -24.01
C TRP A 21 6.26 -12.34 -23.37
N THR A 22 4.94 -12.17 -23.41
CA THR A 22 4.24 -11.08 -22.73
C THR A 22 3.47 -11.65 -21.55
N PRO A 23 3.72 -11.18 -20.31
CA PRO A 23 2.94 -11.60 -19.16
C PRO A 23 1.48 -11.22 -19.35
N THR A 24 0.57 -12.11 -18.98
CA THR A 24 -0.85 -11.78 -18.83
C THR A 24 -1.00 -10.83 -17.64
N PRO A 25 -1.58 -9.64 -17.81
CA PRO A 25 -1.83 -8.74 -16.69
C PRO A 25 -2.76 -9.38 -15.67
N THR A 26 -2.46 -9.22 -14.38
CA THR A 26 -3.40 -9.57 -13.32
C THR A 26 -4.59 -8.62 -13.38
N ALA A 27 -5.80 -9.17 -13.48
CA ALA A 27 -7.02 -8.38 -13.48
C ALA A 27 -7.44 -8.03 -12.04
N TYR A 28 -7.66 -6.74 -11.78
CA TYR A 28 -8.13 -6.24 -10.48
C TYR A 28 -9.60 -5.81 -10.57
N THR A 29 -10.49 -6.79 -10.72
CA THR A 29 -11.90 -6.56 -11.07
C THR A 29 -12.71 -5.84 -9.98
N ALA A 30 -12.34 -6.00 -8.71
CA ALA A 30 -13.06 -5.40 -7.57
C ALA A 30 -12.64 -3.95 -7.26
N ALA A 31 -11.62 -3.40 -7.94
CA ALA A 31 -11.01 -2.13 -7.55
C ALA A 31 -12.00 -0.95 -7.55
N LYS A 32 -12.87 -0.85 -8.57
CA LYS A 32 -13.83 0.26 -8.70
C LYS A 32 -14.91 0.27 -7.64
N ASP A 33 -15.49 -0.89 -7.34
CA ASP A 33 -16.56 -1.01 -6.35
C ASP A 33 -16.05 -0.70 -4.94
N VAL A 34 -14.85 -1.20 -4.62
CA VAL A 34 -14.20 -0.95 -3.33
C VAL A 34 -13.71 0.50 -3.23
N ALA A 35 -13.16 1.08 -4.30
CA ALA A 35 -12.80 2.50 -4.32
C ALA A 35 -14.03 3.39 -4.06
N SER A 36 -15.15 3.07 -4.72
CA SER A 36 -16.42 3.77 -4.49
C SER A 36 -16.91 3.60 -3.04
N ALA A 37 -16.71 2.44 -2.42
CA ALA A 37 -17.04 2.21 -1.01
C ALA A 37 -16.16 3.05 -0.08
N PHE A 38 -14.85 3.05 -0.29
CA PHE A 38 -13.92 3.88 0.47
C PHE A 38 -14.28 5.37 0.36
N LEU A 39 -14.60 5.89 -0.83
CA LEU A 39 -15.00 7.29 -1.00
C LEU A 39 -16.30 7.62 -0.24
N ARG A 40 -17.22 6.67 -0.08
CA ARG A 40 -18.42 6.85 0.76
C ARG A 40 -18.08 6.89 2.24
N ASP A 41 -17.17 6.04 2.69
CA ASP A 41 -16.71 6.03 4.08
C ASP A 41 -15.89 7.28 4.40
N LEU A 42 -15.06 7.74 3.46
CA LEU A 42 -14.27 8.95 3.56
C LEU A 42 -15.15 10.18 3.81
N LYS A 43 -16.31 10.27 3.15
CA LYS A 43 -17.28 11.35 3.38
C LYS A 43 -17.91 11.35 4.78
N ARG A 44 -17.88 10.22 5.49
CA ARG A 44 -18.47 10.06 6.84
C ARG A 44 -17.42 10.09 7.95
N SER A 45 -16.17 9.80 7.60
CA SER A 45 -15.01 9.78 8.50
C SER A 45 -14.69 11.18 9.00
N LYS A 46 -14.31 11.27 10.29
CA LYS A 46 -13.90 12.53 10.92
C LYS A 46 -12.39 12.63 11.07
N ARG A 47 -11.69 11.50 11.08
CA ARG A 47 -10.23 11.39 11.25
C ARG A 47 -9.67 10.36 10.24
N PRO A 48 -9.84 10.60 8.92
CA PRO A 48 -9.28 9.71 7.92
C PRO A 48 -7.76 9.84 7.86
N GLY A 49 -7.08 8.82 7.37
CA GLY A 49 -5.66 8.88 7.08
C GLY A 49 -5.23 7.89 6.01
N ILE A 50 -4.05 8.12 5.45
CA ILE A 50 -3.39 7.22 4.49
C ILE A 50 -2.11 6.71 5.13
N LEU A 51 -1.87 5.40 5.09
CA LEU A 51 -0.60 4.78 5.44
C LEU A 51 0.06 4.24 4.17
N VAL A 52 1.19 4.82 3.79
CA VAL A 52 1.96 4.34 2.64
C VAL A 52 3.11 3.43 3.05
N GLY A 53 3.21 2.28 2.38
CA GLY A 53 4.38 1.41 2.41
C GLY A 53 5.21 1.54 1.13
N GLY A 54 6.41 0.94 1.12
CA GLY A 54 7.29 0.97 -0.06
C GLY A 54 6.66 0.37 -1.34
N GLY A 55 5.65 -0.49 -1.21
CA GLY A 55 4.90 -1.02 -2.36
C GLY A 55 4.12 0.05 -3.13
N ALA A 56 3.85 1.20 -2.51
CA ALA A 56 3.11 2.30 -3.11
C ALA A 56 4.00 3.27 -3.93
N TYR A 57 5.31 3.03 -4.02
CA TYR A 57 6.27 3.96 -4.64
C TYR A 57 5.89 4.39 -6.07
N LYS A 58 5.43 3.45 -6.90
CA LYS A 58 5.03 3.76 -8.29
C LYS A 58 3.78 4.64 -8.38
N ALA A 59 2.91 4.59 -7.37
CA ALA A 59 1.67 5.34 -7.29
C ALA A 59 1.79 6.66 -6.51
N ARG A 60 2.99 6.99 -6.00
CA ARG A 60 3.22 8.11 -5.06
C ARG A 60 2.62 9.45 -5.51
N ALA A 61 2.77 9.81 -6.78
CA ALA A 61 2.26 11.09 -7.29
C ALA A 61 0.72 11.16 -7.20
N ALA A 62 0.03 10.09 -7.58
CA ALA A 62 -1.42 10.00 -7.49
C ALA A 62 -1.89 10.01 -6.02
N ILE A 63 -1.19 9.30 -5.14
CA ILE A 63 -1.48 9.25 -3.70
C ILE A 63 -1.36 10.64 -3.07
N LEU A 64 -0.26 11.35 -3.34
CA LEU A 64 0.00 12.69 -2.80
C LEU A 64 -0.99 13.73 -3.35
N ALA A 65 -1.33 13.65 -4.64
CA ALA A 65 -2.36 14.51 -5.22
C ALA A 65 -3.73 14.28 -4.58
N PHE A 66 -4.13 13.01 -4.39
CA PHE A 66 -5.37 12.65 -3.71
C PHE A 66 -5.37 13.10 -2.24
N ALA A 67 -4.26 12.90 -1.52
CA ALA A 67 -4.11 13.35 -0.15
C ALA A 67 -4.25 14.88 -0.03
N THR A 68 -3.64 15.62 -0.94
CA THR A 68 -3.73 17.09 -1.01
C THR A 68 -5.15 17.56 -1.28
N LEU A 69 -5.81 16.98 -2.29
CA LEU A 69 -7.18 17.30 -2.67
C LEU A 69 -8.17 17.12 -1.52
N HIS A 70 -8.00 16.06 -0.74
CA HIS A 70 -8.88 15.70 0.38
C HIS A 70 -8.34 16.10 1.75
N GLN A 71 -7.20 16.79 1.82
CA GLN A 71 -6.51 17.19 3.04
C GLN A 71 -6.28 16.04 4.04
N LEU A 72 -5.85 14.87 3.53
CA LEU A 72 -5.70 13.65 4.32
C LEU A 72 -4.29 13.54 4.90
N PRO A 73 -4.13 13.28 6.20
CA PRO A 73 -2.82 13.02 6.79
C PRO A 73 -2.20 11.75 6.18
N VAL A 74 -0.96 11.87 5.72
CA VAL A 74 -0.18 10.78 5.13
C VAL A 74 0.88 10.31 6.11
N PHE A 75 0.69 9.12 6.65
CA PHE A 75 1.67 8.39 7.43
C PHE A 75 2.52 7.50 6.52
N ARG A 76 3.78 7.30 6.88
CA ARG A 76 4.70 6.44 6.14
C ARG A 76 5.22 5.32 7.02
N THR A 77 5.48 4.17 6.42
CA THR A 77 6.38 3.18 7.02
C THR A 77 7.83 3.62 6.85
N TRP A 78 8.75 2.97 7.56
CA TRP A 78 10.19 3.25 7.45
C TRP A 78 10.73 3.13 6.01
N ASN A 79 10.25 2.15 5.24
CA ASN A 79 10.69 1.90 3.87
C ASN A 79 9.92 2.70 2.80
N ALA A 80 9.17 3.72 3.21
CA ALA A 80 8.38 4.57 2.32
C ALA A 80 8.81 6.04 2.35
N LEU A 81 10.08 6.30 2.74
CA LEU A 81 10.66 7.65 2.81
C LEU A 81 10.57 8.40 1.47
N ASP A 82 10.68 7.66 0.38
CA ASP A 82 10.64 8.13 -1.00
C ASP A 82 9.22 8.18 -1.59
N VAL A 83 8.20 7.75 -0.85
CA VAL A 83 6.79 7.78 -1.29
C VAL A 83 6.12 9.11 -0.94
N CYS A 84 6.39 9.65 0.23
CA CYS A 84 5.88 10.96 0.65
C CYS A 84 7.04 11.72 1.29
N PRO A 85 7.50 12.87 0.76
CA PRO A 85 8.65 13.57 1.32
C PRO A 85 8.28 14.32 2.61
N ASP A 86 9.28 14.64 3.42
CA ASP A 86 9.09 15.23 4.76
C ASP A 86 8.51 16.66 4.72
N ASP A 87 8.66 17.34 3.59
CA ASP A 87 8.19 18.70 3.32
C ASP A 87 6.80 18.74 2.63
N HIS A 88 6.19 17.58 2.37
CA HIS A 88 4.85 17.52 1.81
C HIS A 88 3.82 18.03 2.82
N GLU A 89 2.87 18.87 2.38
CA GLU A 89 1.91 19.53 3.27
C GLU A 89 1.04 18.55 4.10
N CYS A 90 0.70 17.40 3.50
CA CYS A 90 -0.06 16.34 4.16
C CYS A 90 0.80 15.36 4.99
N TYR A 91 2.11 15.55 5.10
CA TYR A 91 2.97 14.60 5.82
C TYR A 91 2.65 14.59 7.32
N ALA A 92 2.18 13.44 7.82
CA ALA A 92 1.78 13.25 9.21
C ALA A 92 2.78 12.44 10.05
N GLY A 93 3.90 12.04 9.43
CA GLY A 93 4.98 11.36 10.12
C GLY A 93 5.24 9.91 9.69
N THR A 94 6.44 9.44 10.02
CA THR A 94 6.79 8.01 9.92
C THR A 94 6.36 7.30 11.19
N VAL A 95 5.67 6.16 11.05
CA VAL A 95 5.03 5.40 12.15
C VAL A 95 5.74 4.07 12.43
N GLY A 96 5.44 3.48 13.57
CA GLY A 96 5.96 2.18 14.02
C GLY A 96 6.99 2.29 15.14
N THR A 97 7.83 1.26 15.30
CA THR A 97 8.85 1.16 16.37
C THR A 97 9.82 2.33 16.39
N TYR A 98 10.16 2.87 15.22
CA TYR A 98 11.04 4.03 15.07
C TYR A 98 10.25 5.33 14.82
N GLY A 99 8.92 5.28 14.92
CA GLY A 99 8.06 6.45 14.85
C GLY A 99 8.07 7.24 16.16
N GLY A 100 7.96 8.56 16.06
CA GLY A 100 7.82 9.43 17.23
C GLY A 100 6.45 9.28 17.90
N PRO A 101 6.32 9.57 19.20
CA PRO A 101 5.08 9.37 19.96
C PRO A 101 3.88 10.12 19.37
N GLY A 102 4.06 11.36 18.88
CA GLY A 102 2.99 12.13 18.25
C GLY A 102 2.48 11.52 16.94
N ARG A 103 3.37 10.91 16.15
CA ARG A 103 3.05 10.29 14.85
C ARG A 103 2.28 8.98 15.06
N ASN A 104 2.75 8.17 16.02
CA ASN A 104 2.04 6.97 16.44
C ASN A 104 0.70 7.31 17.10
N PHE A 105 0.61 8.38 17.88
CA PHE A 105 -0.67 8.85 18.42
C PHE A 105 -1.66 9.24 17.31
N GLY A 106 -1.20 9.94 16.28
CA GLY A 106 -2.03 10.31 15.13
C GLY A 106 -2.65 9.10 14.44
N ILE A 107 -1.83 8.15 13.99
CA ILE A 107 -2.32 6.96 13.27
C ILE A 107 -3.19 6.05 14.16
N GLN A 108 -2.89 5.96 15.46
CA GLN A 108 -3.71 5.16 16.39
C GLN A 108 -5.11 5.77 16.61
N ASN A 109 -5.31 7.03 16.25
CA ASN A 109 -6.55 7.77 16.40
C ASN A 109 -7.28 8.01 15.08
N THR A 110 -6.89 7.37 13.98
CA THR A 110 -7.71 7.42 12.76
C THR A 110 -9.03 6.67 12.96
N ASP A 111 -10.10 7.11 12.30
CA ASP A 111 -11.38 6.39 12.23
C ASP A 111 -11.66 5.77 10.83
N LEU A 112 -10.81 6.08 9.87
CA LEU A 112 -10.71 5.43 8.56
C LEU A 112 -9.23 5.44 8.15
N LEU A 113 -8.67 4.30 7.76
CA LEU A 113 -7.27 4.21 7.38
C LEU A 113 -7.12 3.45 6.06
N LEU A 114 -6.52 4.10 5.07
CA LEU A 114 -6.16 3.48 3.79
C LEU A 114 -4.68 3.10 3.79
N ALA A 115 -4.38 1.82 3.93
CA ALA A 115 -3.04 1.27 3.82
C ALA A 115 -2.74 0.86 2.37
N LEU A 116 -1.75 1.50 1.74
CA LEU A 116 -1.35 1.26 0.36
C LEU A 116 0.04 0.62 0.31
N GLY A 117 0.14 -0.58 -0.27
CA GLY A 117 1.41 -1.30 -0.48
C GLY A 117 2.19 -1.51 0.82
N CYS A 118 1.46 -1.80 1.90
CA CYS A 118 1.99 -1.86 3.26
C CYS A 118 1.71 -3.23 3.89
N ARG A 119 2.79 -3.92 4.29
CA ARG A 119 2.72 -5.26 4.90
C ARG A 119 2.12 -5.29 6.32
N LEU A 120 1.91 -4.13 6.94
CA LEU A 120 1.46 -4.00 8.33
C LEU A 120 2.23 -4.92 9.31
N SER A 121 3.55 -4.96 9.19
CA SER A 121 4.39 -5.80 10.04
C SER A 121 4.35 -5.38 11.51
N GLY A 122 4.79 -6.25 12.42
CA GLY A 122 4.90 -5.93 13.86
C GLY A 122 5.77 -4.71 14.18
N ARG A 123 6.60 -4.26 13.24
CA ARG A 123 7.39 -3.02 13.36
C ARG A 123 6.55 -1.76 13.15
N ILE A 124 5.38 -1.90 12.53
CA ILE A 124 4.40 -0.84 12.32
C ILE A 124 3.32 -0.94 13.39
N THR A 125 2.78 -2.15 13.57
CA THR A 125 1.61 -2.39 14.43
C THR A 125 1.94 -2.59 15.90
N GLY A 126 3.21 -2.84 16.24
CA GLY A 126 3.65 -3.22 17.58
C GLY A 126 3.36 -4.68 17.91
N GLY A 127 3.53 -5.04 19.19
CA GLY A 127 3.40 -6.42 19.69
C GLY A 127 1.96 -6.93 19.83
N VAL A 128 0.96 -6.06 19.71
CA VAL A 128 -0.46 -6.42 19.71
C VAL A 128 -1.09 -5.85 18.44
N PRO A 129 -0.98 -6.54 17.29
CA PRO A 129 -1.41 -6.02 16.00
C PRO A 129 -2.86 -5.55 15.95
N GLU A 130 -3.76 -6.23 16.67
CA GLU A 130 -5.20 -5.89 16.76
C GLU A 130 -5.45 -4.53 17.42
N SER A 131 -4.50 -4.03 18.22
CA SER A 131 -4.57 -2.69 18.82
C SER A 131 -4.18 -1.57 17.86
N PHE A 132 -3.64 -1.91 16.68
CA PHE A 132 -3.25 -0.93 15.67
C PHE A 132 -4.47 -0.32 15.00
N ALA A 133 -4.51 1.02 14.99
CA ALA A 133 -5.61 1.82 14.45
C ALA A 133 -6.99 1.30 14.89
N ARG A 134 -7.13 0.94 16.17
CA ARG A 134 -8.31 0.23 16.73
C ARG A 134 -9.67 0.88 16.48
N GLY A 135 -9.70 2.18 16.20
CA GLY A 135 -10.92 2.92 15.90
C GLY A 135 -11.22 3.06 14.41
N ALA A 136 -10.32 2.60 13.54
CA ALA A 136 -10.41 2.78 12.11
C ALA A 136 -11.06 1.59 11.41
N ILE A 137 -11.86 1.89 10.39
CA ILE A 137 -12.08 0.93 9.30
C ILE A 137 -10.80 0.89 8.47
N LEU A 138 -10.12 -0.26 8.46
CA LEU A 138 -8.83 -0.44 7.81
C LEU A 138 -8.98 -1.06 6.42
N TYR A 139 -8.76 -0.26 5.39
CA TYR A 139 -8.63 -0.70 4.00
C TYR A 139 -7.17 -1.04 3.71
N VAL A 140 -6.89 -2.25 3.22
CA VAL A 140 -5.54 -2.70 2.85
C VAL A 140 -5.51 -3.03 1.37
N VAL A 141 -4.71 -2.29 0.62
CA VAL A 141 -4.53 -2.48 -0.83
C VAL A 141 -3.12 -2.97 -1.07
N ASP A 142 -2.99 -4.19 -1.60
CA ASP A 142 -1.70 -4.77 -1.93
C ASP A 142 -1.81 -5.65 -3.19
N VAL A 143 -0.70 -5.78 -3.91
CA VAL A 143 -0.60 -6.62 -5.10
C VAL A 143 -0.32 -8.08 -4.76
N ASP A 144 0.19 -8.34 -3.56
CA ASP A 144 0.49 -9.68 -3.07
C ASP A 144 -0.71 -10.29 -2.33
N ALA A 145 -1.34 -11.29 -2.95
CA ALA A 145 -2.45 -12.02 -2.36
C ALA A 145 -2.09 -12.68 -1.01
N GLY A 146 -0.82 -13.07 -0.80
CA GLY A 146 -0.36 -13.67 0.44
C GLY A 146 -0.37 -12.69 1.62
N LEU A 147 -0.18 -11.39 1.37
CA LEU A 147 -0.28 -10.35 2.39
C LEU A 147 -1.73 -10.02 2.79
N LEU A 148 -2.68 -10.37 1.93
CA LEU A 148 -4.12 -10.16 2.13
C LEU A 148 -4.83 -11.42 2.66
N ASP A 149 -4.14 -12.56 2.68
CA ASP A 149 -4.62 -13.76 3.34
C ASP A 149 -4.66 -13.53 4.85
N THR A 150 -5.88 -13.46 5.39
CA THR A 150 -6.14 -13.23 6.82
C THR A 150 -5.49 -14.26 7.76
N LYS A 151 -5.07 -15.42 7.25
CA LYS A 151 -4.29 -16.40 8.01
C LYS A 151 -2.87 -15.92 8.32
N TYR A 152 -2.28 -15.15 7.40
CA TYR A 152 -0.88 -14.71 7.45
C TYR A 152 -0.74 -13.20 7.66
N GLN A 153 -1.83 -12.44 7.53
CA GLN A 153 -1.85 -11.00 7.71
C GLN A 153 -1.69 -10.62 9.20
N PRO A 154 -0.62 -9.91 9.61
CA PRO A 154 -0.38 -9.61 11.02
C PRO A 154 -1.47 -8.76 11.65
N ARG A 155 -1.88 -7.68 10.97
CA ARG A 155 -3.08 -6.91 11.29
C ARG A 155 -4.05 -7.06 10.12
N LYS A 156 -5.14 -7.80 10.37
CA LYS A 156 -6.18 -8.05 9.36
C LYS A 156 -6.78 -6.74 8.88
N GLY A 157 -6.94 -6.55 7.57
CA GLY A 157 -7.76 -5.45 7.07
C GLY A 157 -9.23 -5.72 7.35
N ASP A 158 -10.01 -4.66 7.58
CA ASP A 158 -11.48 -4.76 7.57
C ASP A 158 -11.97 -4.92 6.11
N VAL A 159 -11.21 -4.33 5.16
CA VAL A 159 -11.39 -4.51 3.72
C VAL A 159 -10.02 -4.78 3.07
N ASN A 160 -9.80 -6.00 2.59
CA ASN A 160 -8.60 -6.39 1.86
C ASN A 160 -8.84 -6.33 0.35
N VAL A 161 -7.96 -5.67 -0.39
CA VAL A 161 -8.10 -5.41 -1.83
C VAL A 161 -6.84 -5.87 -2.56
N LEU A 162 -6.96 -6.96 -3.33
CA LEU A 162 -5.91 -7.39 -4.24
C LEU A 162 -5.90 -6.44 -5.44
N CYS A 163 -5.00 -5.45 -5.41
CA CYS A 163 -4.90 -4.42 -6.45
C CYS A 163 -3.53 -3.77 -6.48
N ASP A 164 -3.06 -3.38 -7.67
CA ASP A 164 -1.98 -2.41 -7.80
C ASP A 164 -2.43 -1.05 -7.25
N ALA A 165 -1.57 -0.41 -6.45
CA ALA A 165 -1.92 0.87 -5.83
C ALA A 165 -2.24 1.95 -6.87
N GLY A 166 -1.56 1.98 -8.02
CA GLY A 166 -1.83 2.95 -9.09
C GLY A 166 -3.21 2.76 -9.69
N ILE A 167 -3.57 1.51 -10.02
CA ILE A 167 -4.91 1.17 -10.54
C ILE A 167 -5.99 1.51 -9.51
N PHE A 168 -5.73 1.27 -8.22
CA PHE A 168 -6.67 1.64 -7.16
C PHE A 168 -6.83 3.16 -7.06
N MET A 169 -5.75 3.94 -7.19
CA MET A 169 -5.82 5.40 -7.19
C MET A 169 -6.54 5.95 -8.44
N GLU A 170 -6.38 5.33 -9.61
CA GLU A 170 -7.15 5.70 -10.81
C GLU A 170 -8.66 5.48 -10.60
N ALA A 171 -9.04 4.44 -9.87
CA ALA A 171 -10.44 4.17 -9.53
C ALA A 171 -11.03 5.15 -8.49
N MET A 172 -10.20 6.00 -7.85
CA MET A 172 -10.59 7.01 -6.86
C MET A 172 -10.79 8.41 -7.44
N GLN A 173 -10.48 8.61 -8.72
CA GLN A 173 -10.69 9.86 -9.46
C GLN A 173 -12.15 10.03 -9.85
#